data_AF-A0A290QCB2-F1
#
_entry.id   AF-A0A290QCB2-F1
#
_cell.length_a   1.000
_cell.length_b   1.000
_cell.length_c   1.000
_cell.angle_alpha   90.00
_cell.angle_beta   90.00
_cell.angle_gamma   90.00
#
_symmetry.space_group_name_H-M   'P 1'
#
loop_
_entity.id
_entity.type
_entity.pdbx_description
1 polymer ?
#
loop_
_entity_poly.entity_id
_entity_poly.type
_entity_poly.pdbx_seq_one_letter_code
_entity_poly.pdbx_strand_id
1 'polypeptide(L)'
;MNRFSFLSLVAVLALSAACSSKPKPNPAMATEIEDAFKQRWIAKRMNELSQAGVTDPRDARRQATEEFKQRYEYTNAAKKADPVGTGSLP
;
A
#
# COMPACT_ATOMS: atom_id res chain seq x y z
N MET A 1 -53.80 1.65 20.82
CA MET A 1 -53.41 1.85 19.41
C MET A 1 -52.09 2.61 19.39
N ASN A 2 -51.04 2.02 18.81
CA ASN A 2 -49.93 2.70 18.11
C ASN A 2 -48.87 1.66 17.76
N ARG A 3 -49.23 0.75 16.85
CA ARG A 3 -48.35 -0.28 16.28
C ARG A 3 -47.69 0.19 14.98
N PHE A 4 -48.02 1.40 14.54
CA PHE A 4 -47.63 1.98 13.26
C PHE A 4 -46.31 2.77 13.30
N SER A 5 -45.77 3.11 14.49
CA SER A 5 -44.49 3.84 14.58
C SER A 5 -43.27 3.04 14.15
N PHE A 6 -43.29 1.71 14.27
CA PHE A 6 -42.14 0.88 13.89
C PHE A 6 -42.03 0.64 12.38
N LEU A 7 -43.10 0.85 11.61
CA LEU A 7 -43.12 0.63 10.16
C LEU A 7 -42.48 1.78 9.37
N SER A 8 -42.35 2.97 9.95
CA SER A 8 -41.78 4.14 9.24
C SER A 8 -40.25 4.12 9.19
N LEU A 9 -39.58 3.46 10.14
CA LEU A 9 -38.11 3.48 10.23
C LEU A 9 -37.43 2.55 9.21
N VAL A 10 -38.13 1.51 8.76
CA VAL A 10 -37.59 0.53 7.78
C VAL A 10 -37.64 1.07 6.36
N ALA A 11 -38.58 1.97 6.05
CA ALA A 11 -38.75 2.52 4.70
C ALA A 11 -37.59 3.44 4.26
N VAL A 12 -36.83 4.03 5.19
CA VAL A 12 -35.72 4.94 4.86
C VAL A 12 -34.44 4.19 4.50
N LEU A 13 -34.25 2.95 4.96
CA LEU A 13 -33.03 2.18 4.67
C LEU A 13 -33.04 1.50 3.29
N ALA A 14 -34.17 1.45 2.59
CA ALA A 14 -34.27 0.72 1.32
C ALA A 14 -33.79 1.49 0.08
N LEU A 15 -33.39 2.77 0.21
CA LEU A 15 -33.13 3.64 -0.95
C LEU A 15 -31.65 3.79 -1.36
N SER A 16 -30.71 3.09 -0.71
CA SER A 16 -29.27 3.24 -0.99
C SER A 16 -28.63 2.09 -1.79
N ALA A 17 -29.43 1.18 -2.37
CA ALA A 17 -28.94 0.21 -3.35
C ALA A 17 -28.74 0.87 -4.74
N ALA A 18 -27.96 1.95 -4.78
CA ALA A 18 -27.47 2.51 -6.04
C ALA A 18 -26.51 1.48 -6.65
N CYS A 19 -26.83 1.02 -7.86
CA CYS A 19 -26.01 0.13 -8.67
C CYS A 19 -24.54 0.55 -8.62
N SER A 20 -23.71 -0.24 -7.94
CA SER A 20 -22.26 -0.05 -7.93
C SER A 20 -21.73 -0.40 -9.32
N SER A 21 -21.62 0.59 -10.20
CA SER A 21 -20.67 0.52 -11.30
C SER A 21 -19.29 0.46 -10.65
N LYS A 22 -18.76 -0.76 -10.49
CA LYS A 22 -17.41 -0.96 -9.98
C LYS A 22 -16.48 -0.07 -10.79
N PRO A 23 -15.79 0.91 -10.17
CA PRO A 23 -14.86 1.77 -10.88
C PRO A 23 -13.88 0.88 -11.64
N LYS A 24 -13.66 1.17 -12.92
CA LYS A 24 -12.73 0.41 -13.75
C LYS A 24 -11.36 0.43 -13.06
N PRO A 25 -10.75 -0.73 -12.76
CA PRO A 25 -9.47 -0.75 -12.07
C PRO A 25 -8.47 0.08 -12.88
N ASN A 26 -7.91 1.13 -12.27
CA ASN A 26 -6.85 1.91 -12.90
C ASN A 26 -5.49 1.31 -12.47
N PRO A 27 -4.83 0.52 -13.32
CA PRO A 27 -3.55 -0.12 -12.98
C PRO A 27 -2.43 0.89 -12.68
N ALA A 28 -2.53 2.12 -13.19
CA ALA A 28 -1.57 3.18 -12.89
C ALA A 28 -1.64 3.59 -11.41
N MET A 29 -2.84 3.77 -10.86
CA MET A 29 -3.04 4.10 -9.44
C MET A 29 -2.57 2.98 -8.50
N ALA A 30 -2.84 1.72 -8.87
CA ALA A 30 -2.36 0.58 -8.09
C ALA A 30 -0.83 0.55 -8.00
N THR A 31 -0.15 0.90 -9.09
CA THR A 31 1.31 0.97 -9.14
C THR A 31 1.86 2.08 -8.25
N GLU A 32 1.26 3.28 -8.26
CA GLU A 32 1.70 4.41 -7.43
C GLU A 32 1.57 4.11 -5.93
N ILE A 33 0.46 3.48 -5.52
CA ILE A 33 0.23 3.09 -4.12
C ILE A 33 1.26 2.05 -3.68
N GLU A 34 1.53 1.05 -4.52
CA GLU A 34 2.55 0.03 -4.23
C GLU A 34 3.95 0.62 -4.14
N ASP A 35 4.31 1.57 -5.01
CA ASP A 35 5.59 2.25 -4.99
C ASP A 35 5.74 3.12 -3.72
N ALA A 36 4.71 3.87 -3.33
CA ALA A 36 4.70 4.65 -2.09
C ALA A 36 4.77 3.74 -0.84
N PHE A 37 4.07 2.61 -0.87
CA PHE A 37 4.13 1.60 0.18
C PHE A 37 5.55 1.04 0.33
N LYS A 38 6.18 0.65 -0.78
CA LYS A 38 7.57 0.16 -0.81
C LYS A 38 8.53 1.17 -0.18
N GLN A 39 8.45 2.44 -0.57
CA GLN A 39 9.32 3.48 -0.02
C GLN A 39 9.18 3.63 1.50
N ARG A 40 7.94 3.71 2.01
CA ARG A 40 7.68 3.85 3.45
C ARG A 40 8.10 2.60 4.23
N TRP A 41 7.86 1.42 3.65
CA TRP A 41 8.25 0.16 4.27
C TRP A 41 9.77 0.04 4.37
N ILE A 42 10.50 0.32 3.29
CA ILE A 42 11.98 0.30 3.29
C ILE A 42 12.53 1.32 4.29
N ALA A 43 11.99 2.55 4.33
CA ALA A 43 12.43 3.56 5.29
C ALA A 43 12.24 3.10 6.75
N LYS A 44 11.09 2.51 7.07
CA LYS A 44 10.84 1.91 8.39
C LYS A 44 11.85 0.80 8.68
N ARG A 45 12.07 -0.09 7.70
CA ARG A 45 12.93 -1.25 7.90
C ARG A 45 14.39 -0.88 8.07
N MET A 46 14.87 0.13 7.33
CA MET A 46 16.20 0.70 7.53
C MET A 46 16.38 1.25 8.95
N ASN A 47 15.37 1.91 9.51
CA ASN A 47 15.42 2.39 10.90
C ASN A 47 15.50 1.21 11.89
N GLU A 48 14.69 0.18 11.70
CA GLU A 48 14.73 -1.04 12.52
C GLU A 48 16.10 -1.76 12.42
N LEU A 49 16.69 -1.83 11.23
CA LEU A 49 18.03 -2.39 11.02
C LEU A 49 19.12 -1.56 11.68
N SER A 50 19.00 -0.23 11.64
CA SER A 50 19.95 0.65 12.34
C SER A 50 19.90 0.46 13.85
N GLN A 51 18.69 0.28 14.42
CA GLN A 51 18.50 -0.04 15.84
C GLN A 51 19.03 -1.43 16.21
N ALA A 52 19.01 -2.36 15.25
CA ALA A 52 19.59 -3.70 15.39
C ALA A 52 21.12 -3.74 15.21
N GLY A 53 21.76 -2.61 14.94
CA GLY A 53 23.22 -2.50 14.84
C GLY A 53 23.80 -2.46 13.42
N VAL A 54 22.97 -2.39 12.37
CA VAL A 54 23.46 -2.17 11.00
C VAL A 54 23.88 -0.71 10.85
N THR A 55 25.19 -0.44 10.80
CA THR A 55 25.74 0.92 10.80
C THR A 55 25.85 1.54 9.40
N ASP A 56 26.01 0.74 8.34
CA ASP A 56 26.08 1.25 6.97
C ASP A 56 24.65 1.44 6.39
N PRO A 57 24.23 2.67 6.04
CA PRO A 57 22.94 2.92 5.41
C PRO A 57 22.75 2.20 4.07
N ARG A 58 23.83 1.92 3.33
CA ARG A 58 23.76 1.20 2.06
C ARG A 58 23.42 -0.27 2.28
N ASP A 59 24.04 -0.91 3.26
CA ASP A 59 23.75 -2.28 3.65
C ASP A 59 22.33 -2.40 4.22
N ALA A 60 21.93 -1.47 5.09
CA ALA A 60 20.57 -1.43 5.64
C ALA A 60 19.51 -1.29 4.53
N ARG A 61 19.78 -0.44 3.52
CA ARG A 61 18.89 -0.29 2.36
C ARG A 61 18.85 -1.55 1.50
N ARG A 62 20.00 -2.17 1.20
CA ARG A 62 20.07 -3.42 0.42
C ARG A 62 19.25 -4.51 1.11
N GLN A 63 19.49 -4.73 2.40
CA GLN A 63 18.78 -5.73 3.18
C GLN A 63 17.27 -5.44 3.25
N ALA A 64 16.87 -4.19 3.51
CA ALA A 64 15.46 -3.81 3.48
C ALA A 64 14.83 -4.07 2.10
N THR A 65 15.50 -3.74 0.99
CA THR A 65 14.99 -4.03 -0.36
C THR A 65 14.85 -5.54 -0.61
N GLU A 66 15.81 -6.35 -0.19
CA GLU A 66 15.75 -7.82 -0.34
C GLU A 66 14.61 -8.42 0.48
N GLU A 67 14.47 -8.01 1.75
CA GLU A 67 13.37 -8.44 2.60
C GLU A 67 12.00 -8.02 2.03
N PHE A 68 11.91 -6.81 1.47
CA PHE A 68 10.68 -6.36 0.80
C PHE A 68 10.33 -7.26 -0.38
N LYS A 69 11.31 -7.60 -1.23
CA LYS A 69 11.10 -8.47 -2.39
C LYS A 69 10.63 -9.86 -1.98
N GLN A 70 11.24 -10.44 -0.94
CA GLN A 70 10.86 -11.76 -0.44
C GLN A 70 9.44 -11.77 0.15
N ARG A 71 9.09 -10.71 0.89
CA ARG A 71 7.81 -10.65 1.62
C ARG A 71 6.63 -10.22 0.74
N TYR A 72 6.89 -9.44 -0.30
CA TYR A 72 5.88 -8.84 -1.16
C TYR A 72 6.11 -9.15 -2.65
N GLU A 73 6.66 -10.33 -2.97
CA GLU A 73 6.99 -10.77 -4.34
C GLU A 73 5.83 -10.66 -5.34
N TYR A 74 4.60 -10.71 -4.85
CA TYR A 74 3.38 -10.59 -5.63
C TYR A 74 3.07 -9.15 -6.10
N THR A 75 3.69 -8.12 -5.49
CA THR A 75 3.48 -6.71 -5.84
C THR A 75 4.30 -6.31 -7.07
N ASN A 76 3.81 -5.34 -7.86
CA ASN A 76 4.58 -4.79 -8.97
C ASN A 76 5.79 -3.99 -8.46
N ALA A 77 5.68 -3.37 -7.30
CA ALA A 77 6.78 -2.65 -6.66
C ALA A 77 7.98 -3.57 -6.28
N ALA A 78 7.73 -4.84 -5.94
CA ALA A 78 8.80 -5.83 -5.70
C ALA A 78 9.47 -6.28 -7.00
N LYS A 79 8.70 -6.40 -8.09
CA LYS A 79 9.17 -6.81 -9.42
C LYS A 79 9.96 -5.72 -10.13
N LYS A 80 9.69 -4.45 -9.84
CA LYS A 80 10.50 -3.33 -10.33
C LYS A 80 11.89 -3.38 -9.69
N ALA A 81 12.92 -3.46 -10.53
CA ALA A 81 14.30 -3.30 -10.10
C ALA A 81 14.48 -1.88 -9.53
N ASP A 82 14.93 -1.76 -8.29
CA ASP A 82 15.37 -0.46 -7.78
C ASP A 82 16.64 -0.08 -8.56
N PRO A 83 16.69 1.09 -9.22
CA PRO A 83 17.95 1.62 -9.70
C PRO A 83 18.80 1.95 -8.47
N VAL A 84 19.59 0.98 -8.02
CA VAL A 84 20.68 1.20 -7.08
C VAL A 84 21.60 2.21 -7.76
N GLY A 85 21.72 3.39 -7.16
CA GLY A 85 22.28 4.59 -7.77
C GLY A 85 23.55 4.35 -8.59
N THR A 86 23.41 4.32 -9.91
CA THR A 86 24.42 4.81 -10.83
C THR A 86 24.25 6.32 -10.86
N GLY A 87 25.04 7.01 -10.04
CA GLY A 87 25.21 8.45 -10.19
C GLY A 87 25.74 8.73 -11.59
N SER A 88 24.91 9.37 -12.41
CA SER A 88 25.39 10.19 -13.52
C SER A 88 24.98 11.61 -13.17
N LEU A 89 25.89 12.33 -12.54
CA LEU A 89 25.86 13.79 -12.51
C LEU A 89 26.15 14.30 -13.94
N PRO A 90 25.47 15.33 -14.43
CA PRO A 90 25.98 16.13 -15.55
C PRO A 90 27.23 16.92 -15.13
#